data_AF-A0A7Y4WQR0-F1
#
_entry.id   AF-A0A7Y4WQR0-F1
#
_cell.length_a   1.000
_cell.length_b   1.000
_cell.length_c   1.000
_cell.angle_alpha   90.00
_cell.angle_beta   90.00
_cell.angle_gamma   90.00
#
_symmetry.space_group_name_H-M   'P 1'
#
loop_
_entity.id
_entity.type
_entity.pdbx_description
1 polymer ?
#
loop_
_entity_poly.entity_id
_entity_poly.type
_entity_poly.pdbx_seq_one_letter_code
_entity_poly.pdbx_strand_id
1 'polypeptide(L)'
;MNRETEKAAREQTNAGPQIVDLRDRVPQMADDALNTLLANARRLAETGSKIQRGGAADLIPVIEAQLAERAAAKAAVMAAKKASVKKAKAKVSAE
;
A
#
# COMPACT_ATOMS: atom_id res chain seq x y z
N MET A 1 32.16 -10.70 5.28
CA MET A 1 30.80 -10.59 5.83
C MET A 1 30.48 -11.93 6.48
N ASN A 2 30.34 -11.92 7.81
CA ASN A 2 30.40 -13.12 8.64
C ASN A 2 29.00 -13.73 8.77
N ARG A 3 28.88 -15.04 8.53
CA ARG A 3 27.61 -15.81 8.66
C ARG A 3 26.93 -15.62 10.02
N GLU A 4 27.68 -15.22 11.04
CA GLU A 4 27.18 -14.92 12.39
C GLU A 4 26.33 -13.64 12.44
N THR A 5 26.64 -12.61 11.64
CA THR A 5 25.83 -11.38 11.60
C THR A 5 24.48 -11.62 10.93
N GLU A 6 24.42 -12.52 9.94
CA GLU A 6 23.18 -12.92 9.28
C GLU A 6 22.27 -13.75 10.20
N LYS A 7 22.86 -14.60 11.04
CA LYS A 7 22.13 -15.41 12.02
C LYS A 7 21.56 -14.55 13.14
N ALA A 8 22.35 -13.61 13.67
CA ALA A 8 21.91 -12.68 14.71
C ALA A 8 20.76 -11.77 14.22
N ALA A 9 20.82 -11.25 12.99
CA ALA A 9 19.73 -10.45 12.41
C ALA A 9 18.42 -11.24 12.25
N ARG A 10 18.50 -12.53 11.93
CA ARG A 10 17.34 -13.43 11.80
C ARG A 10 16.69 -13.77 13.16
N GLU A 11 17.51 -13.98 14.19
CA GLU A 11 17.05 -14.25 15.56
C GLU A 11 16.40 -13.00 16.20
N GLN A 12 16.92 -11.80 15.91
CA GLN A 12 16.40 -10.55 16.47
C GLN A 12 15.03 -10.14 15.89
N THR A 13 14.69 -10.61 14.69
CA THR A 13 13.46 -10.21 13.97
C THR A 13 12.33 -11.23 14.07
N ASN A 14 12.54 -12.36 14.77
CA ASN A 14 11.62 -13.52 14.76
C ASN A 14 11.14 -13.88 13.33
N ALA A 15 12.00 -13.62 12.34
CA ALA A 15 11.71 -13.72 10.92
C ALA A 15 11.88 -15.16 10.43
N GLY A 16 11.19 -16.09 11.10
CA GLY A 16 10.78 -17.30 10.41
C GLY A 16 9.97 -16.91 9.17
N PRO A 17 9.98 -17.70 8.09
CA PRO A 17 9.12 -17.45 6.94
C PRO A 17 7.67 -17.59 7.39
N GLN A 18 7.07 -16.50 7.86
CA GLN A 18 5.64 -16.38 7.98
C GLN A 18 5.12 -16.38 6.55
N ILE A 19 4.62 -17.54 6.10
CA ILE A 19 3.94 -17.69 4.80
C ILE A 19 2.57 -17.01 4.95
N VAL A 20 2.58 -15.68 5.07
CA VAL A 20 1.37 -14.86 5.01
C VAL A 20 1.36 -14.26 3.62
N ASP A 21 0.30 -14.54 2.87
CA ASP A 21 0.15 -13.92 1.56
C ASP A 21 0.06 -12.40 1.74
N LEU A 22 0.94 -11.67 1.06
CA LEU A 22 0.96 -10.21 1.12
C LEU A 22 -0.35 -9.63 0.57
N ARG A 23 -1.04 -10.34 -0.32
CA ARG A 23 -2.35 -9.93 -0.86
C ARG A 23 -3.39 -9.76 0.25
N ASP A 24 -3.39 -10.63 1.25
CA ASP A 24 -4.33 -10.55 2.37
C ASP A 24 -4.06 -9.34 3.27
N ARG A 25 -2.84 -8.82 3.26
CA ARG A 25 -2.43 -7.68 4.09
C ARG A 25 -2.64 -6.33 3.39
N VAL A 26 -2.64 -6.29 2.06
CA VAL A 26 -2.78 -5.06 1.26
C VAL A 26 -3.95 -4.17 1.73
N PRO A 27 -5.17 -4.69 1.99
CA PRO A 27 -6.29 -3.85 2.44
C PRO A 27 -6.05 -3.12 3.76
N GLN A 28 -5.21 -3.68 4.65
CA GLN A 28 -4.93 -3.14 5.98
C GLN A 28 -3.71 -2.20 5.99
N MET A 29 -2.94 -2.12 4.91
CA MET A 29 -1.73 -1.30 4.86
C MET A 29 -2.05 0.19 4.76
N ALA A 30 -1.18 1.04 5.31
CA ALA A 30 -1.24 2.49 5.09
C ALA A 30 -0.80 2.84 3.66
N ASP A 31 -1.22 3.99 3.13
CA ASP A 31 -0.91 4.39 1.76
C ASP A 31 0.59 4.51 1.49
N ASP A 32 1.36 5.04 2.44
CA ASP A 32 2.82 5.15 2.33
C ASP A 32 3.50 3.77 2.28
N ALA A 33 2.95 2.82 3.04
CA ALA A 33 3.40 1.43 3.02
C ALA A 33 3.06 0.75 1.69
N LEU A 34 1.87 1.02 1.13
CA LEU A 34 1.47 0.52 -0.19
C LEU A 34 2.34 1.10 -1.31
N ASN A 35 2.67 2.39 -1.28
CA ASN A 35 3.58 3.02 -2.25
C ASN A 35 4.99 2.42 -2.18
N THR A 36 5.50 2.22 -0.96
CA THR A 36 6.81 1.58 -0.74
C THR A 36 6.80 0.14 -1.24
N LEU A 37 5.73 -0.61 -0.94
CA LEU A 37 5.57 -1.98 -1.40
C LEU A 37 5.51 -2.07 -2.93
N LEU A 38 4.77 -1.16 -3.58
CA LEU A 38 4.68 -1.08 -5.04
C LEU A 38 6.05 -0.80 -5.68
N ALA A 39 6.80 0.16 -5.15
CA ALA A 39 8.14 0.47 -5.65
C ALA A 39 9.08 -0.75 -5.55
N ASN A 40 9.04 -1.45 -4.42
CA ASN A 40 9.83 -2.67 -4.23
C ASN A 40 9.38 -3.80 -5.15
N ALA A 41 8.07 -3.99 -5.34
CA ALA A 41 7.51 -5.00 -6.23
C ALA A 41 7.95 -4.74 -7.68
N ARG A 42 7.89 -3.49 -8.15
CA ARG A 42 8.40 -3.10 -9.48
C ARG A 42 9.89 -3.40 -9.64
N ARG A 43 10.72 -3.04 -8.66
CA ARG A 43 12.15 -3.36 -8.69
C ARG A 43 12.39 -4.88 -8.75
N LEU A 44 11.61 -5.67 -8.02
CA LEU A 44 11.70 -7.13 -8.04
C LEU A 44 11.21 -7.73 -9.36
N ALA A 45 10.20 -7.15 -10.00
CA ALA A 45 9.74 -7.57 -11.32
C ALA A 45 10.82 -7.38 -12.39
N GLU A 46 11.65 -6.34 -12.27
CA GLU A 46 12.74 -6.05 -13.21
C GLU A 46 14.00 -6.86 -12.92
N THR A 47 14.46 -6.85 -11.66
CA THR A 47 15.80 -7.32 -11.28
C THR A 47 15.82 -8.59 -10.43
N GLY A 48 14.65 -9.09 -10.02
CA GLY A 48 14.52 -10.24 -9.14
C GLY A 48 14.77 -11.59 -9.84
N SER A 49 14.90 -12.63 -9.02
CA SER A 49 14.90 -14.03 -9.46
C SER A 49 13.56 -14.41 -10.12
N LYS A 50 13.52 -15.54 -10.85
CA LYS A 50 12.28 -16.01 -11.52
C LYS A 50 11.07 -16.09 -10.58
N ILE A 51 11.27 -16.58 -9.35
CA ILE A 51 10.20 -16.70 -8.35
C ILE A 51 9.77 -15.32 -7.84
N GLN A 52 10.73 -14.42 -7.55
CA GLN A 52 10.43 -13.05 -7.11
C GLN A 52 9.70 -12.26 -8.19
N ARG A 53 10.09 -12.41 -9.46
CA ARG A 53 9.40 -11.77 -10.58
C ARG A 53 7.97 -12.26 -10.73
N GLY A 54 7.73 -13.56 -10.62
CA GLY A 54 6.37 -14.12 -10.64
C GLY A 54 5.50 -13.57 -9.50
N GLY A 55 6.00 -13.62 -8.26
CA GLY A 55 5.28 -13.07 -7.11
C GLY A 55 5.05 -11.56 -7.22
N ALA A 56 6.01 -10.81 -7.74
CA ALA A 56 5.86 -9.37 -7.97
C ALA A 56 4.85 -9.07 -9.08
N ALA A 57 4.89 -9.79 -10.19
CA ALA A 57 3.95 -9.64 -11.30
C ALA A 57 2.50 -9.86 -10.85
N ASP A 58 2.27 -10.82 -9.96
CA ASP A 58 0.93 -11.05 -9.42
C ASP A 58 0.52 -10.04 -8.35
N LEU A 59 1.47 -9.47 -7.60
CA LEU A 59 1.19 -8.57 -6.47
C LEU A 59 0.98 -7.11 -6.90
N ILE A 60 1.70 -6.64 -7.93
CA ILE A 60 1.58 -5.27 -8.47
C ILE A 60 0.13 -4.88 -8.76
N PRO A 61 -0.66 -5.65 -9.54
CA PRO A 61 -2.04 -5.25 -9.86
C PRO A 61 -2.94 -5.14 -8.62
N VAL A 62 -2.70 -5.95 -7.58
CA VAL A 62 -3.47 -5.91 -6.32
C VAL A 62 -3.19 -4.60 -5.56
N ILE A 63 -1.92 -4.17 -5.50
CA ILE A 63 -1.55 -2.93 -4.82
C ILE A 63 -2.07 -1.71 -5.59
N GLU A 64 -1.96 -1.71 -6.92
CA GLU A 64 -2.43 -0.61 -7.75
C GLU A 64 -3.95 -0.43 -7.66
N ALA A 65 -4.71 -1.53 -7.69
CA ALA A 65 -6.16 -1.50 -7.48
C ALA A 65 -6.52 -0.89 -6.11
N GLN A 66 -5.85 -1.32 -5.04
CA GLN A 66 -6.11 -0.80 -3.70
C GLN A 66 -5.80 0.70 -3.56
N LEU A 67 -4.70 1.17 -4.16
CA LEU A 67 -4.34 2.59 -4.18
C LEU A 67 -5.37 3.41 -4.97
N ALA A 68 -5.84 2.89 -6.11
CA ALA A 68 -6.86 3.54 -6.94
C ALA A 68 -8.21 3.65 -6.18
N GLU A 69 -8.65 2.57 -5.53
CA GLU A 69 -9.87 2.57 -4.71
C GLU A 69 -9.80 3.62 -3.59
N ARG A 70 -8.65 3.73 -2.92
CA ARG A 70 -8.46 4.73 -1.85
C ARG A 70 -8.44 6.16 -2.39
N ALA A 71 -7.79 6.38 -3.53
CA ALA A 71 -7.81 7.68 -4.20
C ALA A 71 -9.25 8.09 -4.55
N ALA A 72 -10.04 7.15 -5.10
CA ALA A 72 -11.45 7.38 -5.42
C ALA A 72 -12.30 7.70 -4.17
N ALA A 73 -12.11 6.93 -3.08
CA ALA A 73 -12.80 7.16 -1.82
C ALA A 73 -12.49 8.55 -1.22
N LYS A 74 -11.21 8.97 -1.24
CA LYS A 74 -10.80 10.30 -0.78
C LYS A 74 -11.42 11.42 -1.62
N ALA A 75 -11.44 11.25 -2.95
CA ALA A 75 -12.06 12.21 -3.85
C ALA A 75 -13.57 12.37 -3.58
N ALA A 76 -14.28 11.26 -3.34
CA ALA A 76 -15.69 11.27 -2.99
C ALA A 76 -15.97 12.02 -1.68
N VAL A 77 -15.17 11.76 -0.63
CA VAL A 77 -15.29 12.47 0.65
C VAL A 77 -15.02 13.97 0.51
N MET A 78 -14.00 14.34 -0.27
CA MET A 78 -13.68 15.75 -0.53
C MET A 78 -14.81 16.46 -1.30
N ALA A 79 -15.40 15.79 -2.30
CA ALA A 79 -16.54 16.31 -3.05
C ALA A 79 -17.76 16.54 -2.14
N ALA A 80 -18.07 15.59 -1.26
CA ALA A 80 -19.16 15.72 -0.30
C ALA A 80 -18.96 16.88 0.68
N LYS A 81 -17.73 17.05 1.20
CA LYS A 81 -17.38 18.20 2.07
C LYS A 81 -17.52 19.54 1.34
N LYS A 82 -17.13 19.61 0.06
CA LYS A 82 -17.26 20.84 -0.72
C LYS A 82 -18.72 21.20 -1.00
N ALA A 83 -19.58 20.21 -1.20
CA ALA A 83 -21.01 20.42 -1.39
C ALA A 83 -21.70 20.93 -0.11
N SER A 84 -21.35 20.39 1.06
CA SER A 84 -21.93 20.82 2.34
C SER A 84 -21.52 22.24 2.73
N VAL A 85 -20.26 22.63 2.50
CA VAL A 85 -19.78 24.00 2.75
C VAL A 85 -20.49 25.03 1.85
N LYS A 86 -20.73 24.71 0.58
CA LYS A 86 -21.49 25.59 -0.33
C LYS A 86 -22.93 25.81 0.15
N LYS A 87 -23.59 24.74 0.61
CA LYS A 87 -24.97 24.81 1.14
C LYS A 87 -25.05 25.64 2.42
N ALA A 88 -24.05 25.53 3.30
CA ALA A 88 -23.98 26.33 4.52
C ALA A 88 -23.75 27.82 4.24
N LYS A 89 -22.83 28.16 3.32
CA LYS A 89 -22.60 29.56 2.94
C LYS A 89 -23.82 30.20 2.27
N ALA A 90 -24.54 29.46 1.41
CA ALA A 90 -25.75 29.98 0.78
C ALA A 90 -26.88 30.27 1.78
N LYS A 91 -26.93 29.56 2.92
CA LYS A 91 -27.92 29.79 3.97
C LYS A 91 -27.59 31.00 4.85
N VAL A 92 -26.31 31.27 5.09
CA VAL A 92 -25.84 32.39 5.93
C VAL A 92 -25.86 33.73 5.19
N SER A 93 -25.80 33.73 3.86
CA SER A 93 -25.86 34.97 3.06
C SER A 93 -27.27 35.35 2.61
N ALA A 94 -28.30 34.62 3.04
CA ALA A 94 -29.70 34.84 2.69
C ALA A 94 -30.56 35.28 3.90
N GLU A 95 -29.91 35.58 5.03
CA GLU A 95 -30.49 36.11 6.27
C GLU A 95 -29.79 37.43 6.60
#